data_AF-A0A955LT96-F1
#
_entry.id   AF-A0A955LT96-F1
#
_cell.length_a   1.000
_cell.length_b   1.000
_cell.length_c   1.000
_cell.angle_alpha   90.00
_cell.angle_beta   90.00
_cell.angle_gamma   90.00
#
_symmetry.space_group_name_H-M   'P 1'
#
loop_
_entity.id
_entity.type
_entity.pdbx_description
1 polymer ?
#
loop_
_entity_poly.entity_id
_entity_poly.type
_entity_poly.pdbx_seq_one_letter_code
_entity_poly.pdbx_strand_id
1 'polypeptide(L)'
;FNSWREFKASVVLGEKFRFPGSSAHWNIWYAAYPEAKKHLETSGGFLIPYEKHFFICDIHYIESLGIKASDPDLKSVGHDWTKPEDRSAWARLLKKIDAGSGKD
;
A
#
# COMPACT_ATOMS: atom_id res chain seq x y z
N PHE A 1 13.08 -9.28 -5.58
CA PHE A 1 12.15 -9.51 -6.72
C PHE A 1 12.61 -10.73 -7.45
N ASN A 2 11.73 -11.72 -7.60
CA ASN A 2 12.07 -12.96 -8.30
C ASN A 2 11.62 -12.90 -9.77
N SER A 3 10.98 -11.82 -10.20
CA SER A 3 10.67 -11.57 -11.61
C SER A 3 10.61 -10.08 -11.97
N TRP A 4 10.83 -9.80 -13.26
CA TRP A 4 10.63 -8.47 -13.86
C TRP A 4 9.18 -7.98 -13.74
N ARG A 5 8.22 -8.90 -13.68
CA ARG A 5 6.81 -8.59 -13.46
C ARG A 5 6.56 -8.07 -12.04
N GLU A 6 7.16 -8.70 -11.03
CA GLU A 6 7.08 -8.25 -9.63
C GLU A 6 7.76 -6.88 -9.44
N PHE A 7 8.91 -6.67 -10.09
CA PHE A 7 9.59 -5.38 -10.06
C PHE A 7 8.77 -4.28 -10.73
N LYS A 8 8.20 -4.52 -11.93
CA LYS A 8 7.33 -3.53 -12.56
C LYS A 8 6.06 -3.28 -11.76
N ALA A 9 5.49 -4.31 -11.13
CA ALA A 9 4.37 -4.12 -10.22
C ALA A 9 4.76 -3.23 -9.03
N SER A 10 5.93 -3.41 -8.42
CA SER A 10 6.36 -2.59 -7.28
C SER A 10 6.73 -1.15 -7.67
N VAL A 11 7.26 -0.92 -8.88
CA VAL A 11 7.51 0.42 -9.43
C VAL A 11 6.20 1.13 -9.76
N VAL A 12 5.26 0.45 -10.42
CA VAL A 12 3.93 0.99 -10.73
C VAL A 12 3.15 1.29 -9.45
N LEU A 13 3.31 0.48 -8.41
CA LEU A 13 2.77 0.77 -7.08
C LEU A 13 3.48 1.98 -6.45
N GLY A 14 4.81 2.07 -6.55
CA GLY A 14 5.59 3.20 -6.04
C GLY A 14 5.21 4.54 -6.67
N GLU A 15 4.85 4.54 -7.95
CA GLU A 15 4.30 5.73 -8.62
C GLU A 15 2.90 6.09 -8.09
N LYS A 16 2.03 5.10 -7.85
CA LYS A 16 0.68 5.29 -7.29
C LYS A 16 0.68 5.80 -5.83
N PHE A 17 1.73 5.46 -5.08
CA PHE A 17 1.93 5.87 -3.68
C PHE A 17 2.73 7.17 -3.53
N ARG A 18 3.01 7.87 -4.64
CA ARG A 18 3.64 9.18 -4.60
C ARG A 18 2.67 10.17 -3.95
N PHE A 19 3.09 10.68 -2.79
CA PHE A 19 2.34 11.53 -1.86
C PHE A 19 1.56 12.67 -2.56
N PRO A 20 0.22 12.58 -2.66
CA PRO A 20 -0.58 13.70 -3.11
C PRO A 20 -0.68 14.71 -1.96
N GLY A 21 0.06 15.81 -2.05
CA GLY A 21 -0.03 16.91 -1.10
C GLY A 21 0.80 16.78 0.19
N SER A 22 0.94 17.92 0.86
CA SER A 22 1.84 18.21 1.99
C SER A 22 1.35 17.69 3.35
N SER A 23 0.79 16.49 3.42
CA SER A 23 0.44 15.85 4.68
C SER A 23 1.60 14.98 5.17
N ALA A 24 2.13 15.31 6.35
CA ALA A 24 3.16 14.52 7.02
C ALA A 24 2.53 13.20 7.54
N HIS A 25 2.37 12.22 6.67
CA HIS A 25 1.98 10.88 7.06
C HIS A 25 3.15 10.15 7.71
N TRP A 26 2.87 9.44 8.80
CA TRP A 26 3.88 8.67 9.51
C TRP A 26 4.14 7.36 8.78
N ASN A 27 5.15 7.35 7.91
CA ASN A 27 5.61 6.17 7.20
C ASN A 27 6.88 5.62 7.83
N ILE A 28 6.84 4.37 8.31
CA ILE A 28 8.01 3.69 8.88
C ILE A 28 8.60 2.77 7.81
N TRP A 29 9.81 3.07 7.37
CA TRP A 29 10.47 2.40 6.25
C TRP A 29 11.34 1.22 6.69
N TYR A 30 11.31 0.17 5.87
CA TYR A 30 12.06 -1.06 6.05
C TYR A 30 12.71 -1.49 4.73
N ALA A 31 13.97 -1.89 4.79
CA ALA A 31 14.68 -2.44 3.64
C ALA A 31 14.29 -3.88 3.30
N ALA A 32 13.72 -4.61 4.27
CA ALA A 32 13.42 -6.01 4.11
C ALA A 32 12.04 -6.38 4.70
N TYR A 33 11.40 -7.34 4.03
CA TYR A 33 10.03 -7.76 4.32
C TYR A 33 9.86 -8.38 5.71
N PRO A 34 10.76 -9.25 6.21
CA PRO A 34 10.59 -9.86 7.53
C PRO A 34 10.48 -8.83 8.67
N GLU A 35 11.27 -7.76 8.61
CA GLU A 35 11.28 -6.68 9.59
C GLU A 35 9.99 -5.87 9.52
N ALA A 36 9.53 -5.55 8.31
CA ALA A 36 8.28 -4.84 8.08
C ALA A 36 7.07 -5.68 8.52
N LYS A 37 7.10 -6.99 8.25
CA LYS A 37 6.06 -7.94 8.68
C LYS A 37 5.99 -8.06 10.19
N LYS A 38 7.15 -8.14 10.86
CA LYS A 38 7.23 -8.11 12.32
C LYS A 38 6.63 -6.83 12.91
N HIS A 39 6.85 -5.67 12.27
CA HIS A 39 6.19 -4.43 12.68
C HIS A 39 4.67 -4.55 12.56
N LEU A 40 4.16 -4.99 11.39
CA LEU A 40 2.74 -5.16 11.15
C LEU A 40 2.07 -6.04 12.22
N GLU A 41 2.71 -7.16 12.59
CA GLU A 41 2.18 -8.10 13.59
C GLU A 41 2.20 -7.54 15.02
N THR A 42 3.14 -6.66 15.33
CA THR A 42 3.31 -6.12 16.70
C THR A 42 2.58 -4.81 16.93
N SER A 43 2.47 -3.97 15.89
CA SER A 43 2.01 -2.59 16.00
C SER A 43 0.84 -2.26 15.07
N GLY A 44 0.52 -3.14 14.11
CA GLY A 44 -0.56 -2.92 13.14
C GLY A 44 -0.15 -2.00 11.98
N GLY A 45 -1.15 -1.29 11.42
CA GLY A 45 -1.00 -0.45 10.23
C GLY A 45 -1.17 -1.24 8.92
N PHE A 46 -0.69 -0.67 7.82
CA PHE A 46 -0.71 -1.27 6.49
C PHE A 46 0.72 -1.40 5.95
N LEU A 47 1.09 -2.61 5.54
CA LEU A 47 2.38 -2.92 4.95
C LEU A 47 2.33 -2.79 3.44
N ILE A 48 3.01 -1.77 2.92
CA ILE A 48 3.01 -1.40 1.51
C ILE A 48 4.35 -1.74 0.87
N PRO A 49 4.39 -2.51 -0.24
CA PRO A 49 5.60 -2.66 -1.04
C PRO A 49 5.88 -1.39 -1.83
N TYR A 50 7.11 -0.89 -1.79
CA TYR A 50 7.53 0.30 -2.53
C TYR A 50 8.90 0.09 -3.18
N GLU A 51 8.95 -0.01 -4.50
CA GLU A 51 10.17 -0.33 -5.24
C GLU A 51 10.92 -1.53 -4.65
N LYS A 52 12.04 -1.31 -3.94
CA LYS A 52 12.88 -2.30 -3.24
C LYS A 52 12.72 -2.31 -1.72
N HIS A 53 11.87 -1.46 -1.19
CA HIS A 53 11.62 -1.26 0.23
C HIS A 53 10.16 -1.61 0.57
N PHE A 54 9.86 -1.49 1.85
CA PHE A 54 8.53 -1.62 2.41
C PHE A 54 8.30 -0.46 3.37
N PHE A 55 7.06 -0.04 3.55
CA PHE A 55 6.74 0.88 4.63
C PHE A 55 5.43 0.50 5.31
N ILE A 56 5.33 0.85 6.60
CA ILE A 56 4.11 0.79 7.39
C ILE A 56 3.49 2.19 7.40
N CYS A 57 2.20 2.28 7.11
CA CYS A 57 1.41 3.51 7.22
C CYS A 57 0.10 3.29 7.99
N ASP A 58 -0.55 4.38 8.37
CA ASP A 58 -1.85 4.36 9.02
C ASP A 58 -3.01 4.41 8.01
N ILE A 59 -4.24 4.39 8.54
CA ILE A 59 -5.46 4.48 7.73
C ILE A 59 -5.60 5.84 7.04
N HIS A 60 -5.07 6.92 7.62
CA HIS A 60 -5.16 8.26 7.03
C HIS A 60 -4.33 8.37 5.75
N TYR A 61 -3.19 7.69 5.69
CA TYR A 61 -2.45 7.54 4.44
C TYR A 61 -3.29 6.80 3.38
N ILE A 62 -3.96 5.70 3.74
CA ILE A 62 -4.85 4.98 2.82
C ILE A 62 -6.00 5.86 2.32
N GLU A 63 -6.59 6.67 3.20
CA GLU A 63 -7.64 7.63 2.84
C GLU A 63 -7.15 8.72 1.90
N SER A 64 -5.89 9.19 2.07
CA SER A 64 -5.26 10.15 1.16
C SER A 64 -5.10 9.60 -0.27
N LEU A 65 -5.03 8.27 -0.44
CA LEU A 65 -5.03 7.60 -1.74
C LEU A 65 -6.43 7.52 -2.37
N GLY A 66 -7.45 8.10 -1.74
CA GLY A 66 -8.84 8.08 -2.18
C GLY A 66 -9.61 6.82 -1.77
N ILE A 67 -9.05 5.98 -0.90
CA ILE A 67 -9.71 4.76 -0.41
C ILE A 67 -10.37 5.03 0.93
N LYS A 68 -11.70 4.93 1.01
CA LYS A 68 -12.43 5.09 2.27
C LYS A 68 -12.07 3.96 3.24
N ALA A 69 -11.92 4.28 4.53
CA ALA A 69 -11.69 3.27 5.57
C ALA A 69 -12.78 2.19 5.64
N SER A 70 -14.01 2.52 5.23
CA SER A 70 -15.14 1.58 5.17
C SER A 70 -15.22 0.78 3.86
N ASP A 71 -14.25 0.90 2.95
CA ASP A 71 -14.30 0.20 1.67
C ASP A 71 -14.21 -1.33 1.88
N PRO A 72 -15.17 -2.12 1.39
CA PRO A 72 -15.16 -3.57 1.59
C PRO A 72 -13.96 -4.24 0.93
N ASP A 73 -13.44 -3.68 -0.17
CA ASP A 73 -12.24 -4.23 -0.81
C ASP A 73 -11.00 -4.01 0.07
N LEU A 74 -10.93 -2.92 0.84
CA LEU A 74 -9.83 -2.67 1.79
C LEU A 74 -9.78 -3.77 2.86
N LYS A 75 -10.95 -4.14 3.40
CA LYS A 75 -11.07 -5.23 4.37
C LYS A 75 -10.68 -6.58 3.77
N SER A 76 -11.13 -6.88 2.55
CA SER A 76 -10.85 -8.16 1.88
C SER A 76 -9.40 -8.31 1.41
N VAL A 77 -8.73 -7.20 1.07
CA VAL A 77 -7.30 -7.21 0.72
C VAL A 77 -6.43 -7.52 1.95
N GLY A 78 -6.86 -7.06 3.12
CA GLY A 78 -6.08 -7.15 4.35
C GLY A 78 -5.01 -6.06 4.44
N HIS A 79 -4.15 -6.19 5.45
CA HIS A 79 -3.17 -5.17 5.82
C HIS A 79 -1.78 -5.42 5.23
N ASP A 80 -1.52 -6.61 4.69
CA ASP A 80 -0.24 -6.96 4.03
C ASP A 80 -0.41 -6.88 2.51
N TRP A 81 -0.18 -5.70 1.92
CA TRP A 81 -0.37 -5.49 0.49
C TRP A 81 0.74 -6.11 -0.37
N THR A 82 1.79 -6.66 0.26
CA THR A 82 2.76 -7.51 -0.43
C THR A 82 2.16 -8.89 -0.76
N LYS A 83 1.17 -9.33 0.03
CA LYS A 83 0.49 -10.62 -0.07
C LYS A 83 -1.01 -10.45 0.24
N PRO A 84 -1.77 -9.79 -0.66
CA PRO A 84 -3.19 -9.54 -0.44
C PRO A 84 -3.97 -10.86 -0.34
N GLU A 85 -4.90 -10.90 0.61
CA GLU A 85 -5.73 -12.09 0.87
C GLU A 85 -6.71 -12.34 -0.28
N ASP A 86 -7.35 -11.29 -0.80
CA ASP A 86 -8.19 -11.32 -2.00
C ASP A 86 -7.55 -10.53 -3.16
N ARG A 87 -7.07 -11.28 -4.16
CA ARG A 87 -6.46 -10.70 -5.38
C ARG A 87 -7.46 -9.94 -6.27
N SER A 88 -8.73 -10.31 -6.25
CA SER A 88 -9.77 -9.63 -7.03
C SER A 88 -10.15 -8.30 -6.38
N ALA A 89 -10.27 -8.28 -5.05
CA ALA A 89 -10.43 -7.04 -4.29
C ALA A 89 -9.22 -6.12 -4.48
N TRP A 90 -8.00 -6.68 -4.48
CA TRP A 90 -6.78 -5.92 -4.74
C TRP A 90 -6.79 -5.24 -6.11
N ALA A 91 -7.17 -5.96 -7.16
CA ALA A 91 -7.27 -5.39 -8.50
C ALA A 91 -8.31 -4.26 -8.61
N ARG A 92 -9.44 -4.36 -7.87
CA ARG A 92 -10.42 -3.27 -7.79
C ARG A 92 -9.89 -2.09 -7.00
N LEU A 93 -9.20 -2.33 -5.88
CA LEU A 93 -8.63 -1.30 -5.03
C LEU A 93 -7.57 -0.47 -5.77
N LEU A 94 -6.71 -1.11 -6.56
CA LEU A 94 -5.74 -0.41 -7.41
C LEU A 94 -6.39 0.52 -8.43
N LYS A 95 -7.50 0.10 -9.05
CA LYS A 95 -8.27 0.97 -9.97
C LYS A 95 -8.86 2.19 -9.27
N LYS A 96 -9.27 2.05 -8.00
CA LYS A 96 -9.79 3.16 -7.20
C LYS A 96 -8.68 4.16 -6.84
N ILE A 97 -7.50 3.66 -6.45
CA ILE A 97 -6.32 4.51 -6.21
C ILE A 97 -6.01 5.32 -7.47
N ASP A 98 -5.95 4.68 -8.64
CA ASP A 98 -5.69 5.37 -9.91
C ASP A 98 -6.68 6.48 -10.25
N ALA A 99 -7.95 6.28 -9.91
CA ALA A 99 -8.98 7.29 -10.09
C ALA A 99 -8.93 8.41 -9.03
N GLY A 100 -8.34 8.15 -7.86
CA GLY A 100 -8.15 9.09 -6.76
C GLY A 100 -6.91 9.97 -6.89
N SER A 101 -5.82 9.44 -7.47
CA SER A 101 -4.51 10.11 -7.63
C SER A 101 -4.51 11.31 -8.60
N GLY A 102 -5.64 11.61 -9.26
CA GLY A 102 -5.79 12.70 -10.23
C GLY A 102 -6.68 13.85 -9.77
N LYS A 103 -6.98 13.95 -8.46
CA LYS A 103 -7.76 15.05 -7.89
C LYS A 103 -6.84 16.00 -7.12
N ASP A 104 -6.10 16.81 -7.87
CA ASP A 104 -5.56 18.11 -7.44
C ASP A 104 -5.85 19.15 -8.54
#